data_AF-A0AAP0HCJ3-F1
#
_entry.id   AF-A0AAP0HCJ3-F1
#
_cell.length_a   1.000
_cell.length_b   1.000
_cell.length_c   1.000
_cell.angle_alpha   90.00
_cell.angle_beta   90.00
_cell.angle_gamma   90.00
#
_symmetry.space_group_name_H-M   'P 1'
#
loop_
_entity.id
_entity.type
_entity.pdbx_description
1 polymer ?
#
loop_
_entity_poly.entity_id
_entity_poly.type
_entity_poly.pdbx_seq_one_letter_code
_entity_poly.pdbx_strand_id
1 'polypeptide(L)'
;MVLVWQYEEKSGYESWKGLSWGMVPLLGGAFCACTWHFFYNSESLEVLVALQGALTVIGNTTMCIAAYRIYKSSQERSTDT
;
A
#
# COMPACT_ATOMS: atom_id res chain seq x y z
N MET A 1 -5.87 4.73 5.28
CA MET A 1 -4.72 4.05 5.93
C MET A 1 -4.87 4.07 7.44
N VAL A 2 -5.17 5.23 8.04
CA VAL A 2 -5.44 5.37 9.49
C VAL A 2 -6.50 4.37 10.01
N LEU A 3 -7.59 4.13 9.28
CA LEU A 3 -8.62 3.18 9.72
C LEU A 3 -8.12 1.72 9.75
N VAL A 4 -7.26 1.33 8.81
CA VAL A 4 -6.65 -0.02 8.76
C VAL A 4 -5.67 -0.19 9.92
N TRP A 5 -4.95 0.88 10.27
CA TRP A 5 -4.08 0.93 11.45
C TRP A 5 -4.88 0.85 12.76
N GLN A 6 -5.94 1.63 12.91
CA GLN A 6 -6.79 1.60 14.11
C GLN A 6 -7.51 0.27 14.27
N TYR A 7 -7.89 -0.37 13.16
CA TYR A 7 -8.43 -1.72 13.19
C TYR A 7 -7.41 -2.69 13.79
N GLU A 8 -6.15 -2.61 13.40
CA GLU A 8 -5.07 -3.41 14.00
C GLU A 8 -4.98 -3.19 15.51
N GLU A 9 -4.92 -1.93 15.96
CA GLU A 9 -4.75 -1.62 17.39
C GLU A 9 -5.89 -2.18 18.25
N LYS A 10 -7.12 -2.19 17.72
CA LYS A 10 -8.27 -2.78 18.42
C LYS A 10 -8.35 -4.30 18.33
N SER A 11 -7.84 -4.90 17.26
CA SER A 11 -7.99 -6.34 16.99
C SER A 11 -6.78 -7.19 17.40
N GLY A 12 -5.65 -6.55 17.72
CA GLY A 12 -4.39 -7.23 18.06
C GLY A 12 -3.70 -7.90 16.87
N TYR A 13 -4.05 -7.50 15.64
CA TYR A 13 -3.55 -8.14 14.42
C TYR A 13 -2.40 -7.34 13.77
N GLU A 14 -1.20 -7.36 14.36
CA GLU A 14 -0.02 -6.59 13.89
C GLU A 14 0.24 -6.66 12.37
N SER A 15 -0.11 -7.76 11.71
CA SER A 15 -0.04 -7.95 10.26
C SER A 15 -0.74 -6.83 9.46
N TRP A 16 -1.78 -6.21 10.02
CA TRP A 16 -2.57 -5.14 9.40
C TRP A 16 -1.89 -3.76 9.43
N LYS A 17 -0.92 -3.53 10.34
CA LYS A 17 -0.03 -2.35 10.27
C LYS A 17 0.84 -2.39 9.02
N GLY A 18 1.38 -3.57 8.69
CA GLY A 18 2.15 -3.79 7.46
C GLY A 18 1.35 -3.48 6.21
N LEU A 19 0.07 -3.84 6.20
CA LEU A 19 -0.86 -3.52 5.10
C LEU A 19 -1.02 -2.00 4.94
N SER A 20 -1.20 -1.27 6.05
CA SER A 20 -1.34 0.19 6.03
C SER A 20 -0.13 0.90 5.41
N TRP A 21 1.09 0.43 5.70
CA TRP A 21 2.31 0.93 5.09
C TRP A 21 2.39 0.64 3.59
N GLY A 22 1.97 -0.56 3.15
CA GLY A 22 1.94 -0.92 1.73
C GLY A 22 0.99 -0.08 0.87
N MET A 23 -0.03 0.54 1.49
CA MET A 23 -0.96 1.42 0.79
C MET A 23 -0.42 2.84 0.56
N VAL A 24 0.63 3.26 1.29
CA VAL A 24 1.21 4.61 1.16
C VAL A 24 1.88 4.82 -0.21
N PRO A 25 2.72 3.90 -0.72
CA PRO A 25 3.26 4.02 -2.08
C PRO A 25 2.19 4.11 -3.16
N LEU A 26 1.09 3.34 -3.04
CA LEU A 26 -0.02 3.39 -4.01
C LEU A 26 -0.66 4.78 -4.06
N LEU A 27 -0.89 5.39 -2.89
CA LEU A 27 -1.39 6.77 -2.81
C LEU A 27 -0.39 7.77 -3.41
N GLY A 28 0.91 7.59 -3.15
CA GLY A 28 1.96 8.39 -3.78
C GLY A 28 1.95 8.29 -5.30
N GLY A 29 1.75 7.08 -5.85
CA GLY A 29 1.61 6.87 -7.29
C GLY A 29 0.40 7.59 -7.88
N ALA A 30 -0.75 7.57 -7.18
CA ALA A 30 -1.92 8.33 -7.59
C ALA A 30 -1.66 9.84 -7.62
N PHE A 31 -0.95 10.38 -6.62
CA PHE A 31 -0.56 11.80 -6.62
C PHE A 31 0.41 12.17 -7.75
N CYS A 32 1.34 11.28 -8.12
CA CYS A 32 2.21 11.49 -9.28
C CYS A 32 1.37 11.62 -10.57
N ALA A 33 0.42 10.72 -10.77
CA ALA A 33 -0.52 10.76 -11.90
C ALA A 33 -1.33 12.06 -11.93
N CYS A 34 -1.95 12.41 -10.79
CA CYS A 34 -2.76 13.62 -10.66
C CYS A 34 -1.94 14.89 -10.91
N THR A 35 -0.69 14.94 -10.43
CA THR A 35 0.19 16.10 -10.63
C THR A 35 0.58 16.24 -12.10
N TRP A 36 0.99 15.15 -12.75
CA TRP A 36 1.33 15.19 -14.18
C TRP A 36 0.13 15.61 -15.03
N HIS A 37 -1.06 15.08 -14.71
CA HIS A 37 -2.30 15.45 -15.37
C HIS A 37 -2.70 16.91 -15.13
N PHE A 38 -2.53 17.42 -13.90
CA PHE A 38 -2.81 18.82 -13.54
C PHE A 38 -1.95 19.80 -14.37
N PHE A 39 -0.72 19.42 -14.71
CA PHE A 39 0.17 20.19 -15.59
C PHE A 39 0.06 19.79 -17.07
N TYR A 40 -1.11 19.31 -17.50
CA TYR A 40 -1.42 18.97 -18.88
C TYR A 40 -0.44 17.97 -19.53
N ASN A 41 0.12 17.06 -18.74
CA ASN A 41 1.08 16.05 -19.21
C ASN A 41 2.35 16.66 -19.82
N SER A 42 2.83 17.79 -19.28
CA SER A 42 4.08 18.42 -19.72
C SER A 42 5.25 17.42 -19.71
N GLU A 43 6.05 17.40 -20.79
CA GLU A 43 7.26 16.57 -20.90
C GLU A 43 8.25 16.81 -19.76
N SER A 44 8.32 18.05 -19.26
CA SER A 44 9.20 18.39 -18.13
C SER A 44 8.88 17.64 -16.83
N LEU A 45 7.68 17.08 -16.70
CA LEU A 45 7.22 16.28 -15.56
C LEU A 45 7.12 14.78 -15.87
N GLU A 46 7.60 14.31 -17.03
CA GLU A 46 7.53 12.88 -17.42
C GLU A 46 8.16 11.94 -16.37
N VAL A 47 9.15 12.41 -15.60
CA VAL A 47 9.73 11.67 -14.47
C VAL A 47 8.68 11.20 -13.44
N LEU A 48 7.56 11.91 -13.31
CA LEU A 48 6.45 11.49 -12.44
C LEU A 48 5.78 10.20 -12.92
N VAL A 49 5.79 9.92 -14.23
CA VAL A 49 5.24 8.67 -14.79
C VAL A 49 6.12 7.48 -14.40
N ALA A 50 7.45 7.64 -14.51
CA ALA A 50 8.39 6.64 -14.06
C ALA A 50 8.28 6.41 -12.53
N LEU A 51 8.17 7.49 -11.76
CA LEU A 51 7.98 7.43 -10.31
C LEU A 51 6.65 6.76 -9.94
N GLN A 52 5.55 7.10 -10.62
CA GLN A 52 4.26 6.44 -10.47
C GLN A 52 4.37 4.93 -10.70
N GLY A 53 5.07 4.53 -11.77
CA GLY A 53 5.33 3.12 -12.07
C GLY A 53 6.08 2.43 -10.94
N ALA A 54 7.18 3.03 -10.47
CA ALA A 54 7.98 2.49 -9.37
C ALA A 54 7.15 2.35 -8.07
N LEU A 55 6.40 3.38 -7.70
CA LEU A 55 5.53 3.38 -6.53
C LEU A 55 4.40 2.35 -6.64
N THR A 56 3.90 2.11 -7.85
CA THR A 56 2.89 1.08 -8.13
C THR A 56 3.45 -0.32 -7.92
N VAL A 57 4.64 -0.61 -8.43
CA VAL A 57 5.31 -1.89 -8.23
C VAL A 57 5.58 -2.11 -6.75
N ILE A 58 6.22 -1.15 -6.08
CA ILE A 58 6.53 -1.22 -4.64
C ILE A 58 5.24 -1.42 -3.83
N GLY A 59 4.21 -0.60 -4.06
CA GLY A 59 2.95 -0.66 -3.34
C GLY A 59 2.25 -2.01 -3.48
N ASN A 60 2.13 -2.54 -4.70
CA ASN A 60 1.52 -3.85 -4.93
C ASN A 60 2.34 -5.00 -4.32
N THR A 61 3.66 -4.95 -4.44
CA THR A 61 4.54 -5.94 -3.81
C THR A 61 4.42 -5.92 -2.29
N THR A 62 4.45 -4.74 -1.66
CA THR A 62 4.29 -4.63 -0.20
C THR A 62 2.91 -5.09 0.25
N MET A 63 1.85 -4.73 -0.48
CA MET A 63 0.48 -5.21 -0.20
C MET A 63 0.38 -6.73 -0.31
N CYS A 64 1.00 -7.35 -1.31
CA CYS A 64 1.03 -8.80 -1.47
C CYS A 64 1.72 -9.49 -0.29
N ILE A 65 2.89 -8.98 0.13
CA ILE A 65 3.61 -9.50 1.31
C ILE A 65 2.77 -9.35 2.58
N ALA A 66 2.12 -8.19 2.77
CA ALA A 66 1.25 -7.95 3.92
C ALA A 66 0.04 -8.90 3.92
N ALA A 67 -0.61 -9.10 2.77
CA ALA A 67 -1.74 -10.03 2.63
C ALA A 67 -1.32 -11.48 2.95
N TYR A 68 -0.14 -11.91 2.48
CA TYR A 68 0.41 -13.22 2.82
C TYR A 68 0.65 -13.39 4.32
N ARG A 69 1.20 -12.36 4.99
CA ARG A 69 1.38 -12.37 6.46
C ARG A 69 0.05 -12.45 7.20
N ILE A 70 -0.97 -11.72 6.75
CA ILE A 70 -2.32 -11.80 7.31
C ILE A 70 -2.85 -13.22 7.16
N TYR A 71 -2.80 -13.80 5.95
CA TYR A 71 -3.24 -15.17 5.68
C TYR A 71 -2.57 -16.20 6.61
N LYS A 72 -1.24 -16.14 6.74
CA LYS A 72 -0.50 -17.04 7.64
C LYS A 72 -0.93 -16.88 9.10
N SER A 73 -1.06 -15.64 9.58
CA SER A 73 -1.50 -15.36 10.96
C SER A 73 -2.96 -15.79 11.23
N SER A 74 -3.80 -15.83 10.20
CA SER A 74 -5.18 -16.31 10.31
C SER A 74 -5.27 -17.84 10.35
N GLN A 75 -4.41 -18.53 9.60
CA GLN A 75 -4.26 -19.99 9.66
C GLN A 75 -3.83 -20.44 11.07
N GLU A 76 -2.76 -19.84 11.61
CA GLU A 76 -2.22 -20.20 12.94
C GLU A 76 -3.29 -20.09 14.04
N ARG A 77 -4.06 -19.00 14.06
CA ARG A 77 -5.20 -18.81 14.98
C ARG A 77 -6.30 -19.86 14.85
N SER A 78 -6.54 -20.37 13.65
CA SER A 78 -7.60 -21.36 13.40
C SER A 78 -7.25 -22.75 13.92
N THR A 79 -5.95 -23.06 14.03
CA THR A 79 -5.43 -24.32 14.59
C THR A 79 -5.32 -24.32 16.12
N ASP A 80 -5.31 -23.15 16.77
CA ASP A 80 -5.24 -23.00 18.24
C ASP A 80 -6.62 -22.99 18.92
N THR A 81 -7.71 -23.16 18.16
CA THR A 81 -9.11 -23.30 18.67
C THR A 81 -9.55 -24.75 18.58
#